data_AF-A0A2A4X572-F1
#
_entry.id   AF-A0A2A4X572-F1
#
_cell.length_a   1.000
_cell.length_b   1.000
_cell.length_c   1.000
_cell.angle_alpha   90.00
_cell.angle_beta   90.00
_cell.angle_gamma   90.00
#
_symmetry.space_group_name_H-M   'P 1'
#
loop_
_entity.id
_entity.type
_entity.pdbx_description
1 polymer ?
#
loop_
_entity_poly.entity_id
_entity_poly.type
_entity_poly.pdbx_seq_one_letter_code
_entity_poly.pdbx_strand_id
1 'polypeptide(L)'
;MDKKLKEGMSIQELEKFSKRYQHQIFIIIYLVLATLMTFLFFGPTLSIFLTGIGGIIGSIMPGKIKKAIGSCFHFVLKQEKKTQLILGIVGAVISFFLPPLVFFFVGLASGRSFVCCHNNSNKEPSNDDSNDDNKPPE
;
A
#
# COMPACT_ATOMS: atom_id res chain seq x y z
N MET A 1 15.19 -28.53 -32.95
CA MET A 1 15.79 -28.33 -31.62
C MET A 1 14.87 -27.39 -30.88
N ASP A 2 13.98 -28.02 -30.13
CA ASP A 2 12.70 -27.48 -29.73
C ASP A 2 12.75 -26.83 -28.35
N LYS A 3 12.01 -25.73 -28.29
CA LYS A 3 11.83 -24.77 -27.20
C LYS A 3 11.58 -25.47 -25.85
N LYS A 4 12.54 -25.37 -24.94
CA LYS A 4 12.31 -25.50 -23.49
C LYS A 4 12.56 -24.14 -22.85
N LEU A 5 11.50 -23.47 -22.40
CA LEU A 5 11.47 -22.45 -21.34
C LEU A 5 10.04 -21.88 -21.27
N LYS A 6 9.13 -22.65 -20.67
CA LYS A 6 7.88 -22.17 -20.09
C LYS A 6 7.51 -23.15 -18.99
N GLU A 7 8.29 -23.13 -17.92
CA GLU A 7 7.83 -23.63 -16.63
C GLU A 7 6.57 -22.83 -16.29
N GLY A 8 5.43 -23.50 -16.47
CA GLY A 8 4.14 -22.97 -16.11
C GLY A 8 4.14 -22.76 -14.61
N MET A 9 4.00 -21.50 -14.19
CA MET A 9 3.58 -21.19 -12.83
C MET A 9 2.32 -22.02 -12.54
N SER A 10 2.42 -22.94 -11.59
CA SER A 10 1.35 -23.89 -11.29
C SER A 10 0.06 -23.12 -11.02
N ILE A 11 -1.06 -23.53 -11.63
CA ILE A 11 -2.36 -22.86 -11.48
C ILE A 11 -2.76 -22.75 -10.00
N GLN A 12 -2.30 -23.70 -9.15
CA GLN A 12 -2.48 -23.66 -7.69
C GLN A 12 -1.62 -22.60 -7.00
N GLU A 13 -0.41 -22.33 -7.50
CA GLU A 13 0.38 -21.19 -7.04
C GLU A 13 -0.26 -19.89 -7.50
N LEU A 14 -0.71 -19.80 -8.75
CA LEU A 14 -1.44 -18.64 -9.26
C LEU A 14 -2.70 -18.34 -8.43
N GLU A 15 -3.38 -19.35 -7.92
CA GLU A 15 -4.54 -19.16 -7.02
C GLU A 15 -4.14 -18.68 -5.62
N LYS A 16 -3.04 -19.20 -5.05
CA LYS A 16 -2.49 -18.71 -3.77
C LYS A 16 -1.93 -17.29 -3.90
N PHE A 17 -1.29 -16.98 -5.03
CA PHE A 17 -0.83 -15.63 -5.37
C PHE A 17 -2.04 -14.71 -5.59
N SER A 18 -3.06 -15.13 -6.34
CA SER A 18 -4.29 -14.36 -6.54
C SER A 18 -4.98 -14.04 -5.21
N LYS A 19 -5.11 -14.99 -4.28
CA LYS A 19 -5.63 -14.72 -2.93
C LYS A 19 -4.83 -13.69 -2.14
N ARG A 20 -3.50 -13.68 -2.30
CA ARG A 20 -2.61 -12.71 -1.62
C ARG A 20 -2.64 -11.33 -2.26
N TYR A 21 -2.78 -11.27 -3.59
CA TYR A 21 -2.73 -10.03 -4.38
C TYR A 21 -4.11 -9.44 -4.70
N GLN A 22 -5.22 -10.15 -4.44
CA GLN A 22 -6.58 -9.66 -4.68
C GLN A 22 -6.79 -8.25 -4.11
N HIS A 23 -6.36 -7.99 -2.88
CA HIS A 23 -6.47 -6.66 -2.28
C HIS A 23 -5.67 -5.58 -3.01
N GLN A 24 -4.44 -5.90 -3.43
CA GLN A 24 -3.61 -4.93 -4.15
C GLN A 24 -4.20 -4.64 -5.54
N ILE A 25 -4.68 -5.66 -6.23
CA ILE A 25 -5.34 -5.54 -7.53
C ILE A 25 -6.62 -4.69 -7.39
N PHE A 26 -7.44 -4.92 -6.36
CA PHE A 26 -8.60 -4.08 -6.08
C PHE A 26 -8.22 -2.62 -5.86
N ILE A 27 -7.19 -2.34 -5.06
CA ILE A 27 -6.69 -0.97 -4.83
C ILE A 27 -6.25 -0.30 -6.14
N ILE A 28 -5.52 -1.03 -6.99
CA ILE A 28 -5.06 -0.51 -8.29
C ILE A 28 -6.26 -0.22 -9.20
N ILE A 29 -7.23 -1.14 -9.28
CA ILE A 29 -8.45 -0.94 -10.07
C ILE A 29 -9.23 0.28 -9.56
N TYR A 30 -9.37 0.45 -8.24
CA TYR A 30 -9.99 1.64 -7.66
C TYR A 30 -9.24 2.91 -7.99
N LEU A 31 -7.92 2.89 -7.95
CA LEU A 31 -7.11 4.05 -8.29
C LEU A 31 -7.29 4.47 -9.75
N VAL A 32 -7.25 3.50 -10.68
CA VAL A 32 -7.47 3.76 -12.11
C VAL A 32 -8.89 4.30 -12.33
N LEU A 33 -9.90 3.67 -11.71
CA LEU A 33 -11.29 4.10 -11.85
C LEU A 33 -11.52 5.50 -11.27
N ALA A 34 -10.97 5.80 -10.09
CA ALA A 34 -11.03 7.12 -9.47
C ALA A 34 -10.30 8.18 -10.30
N THR A 35 -9.20 7.82 -10.97
CA THR A 35 -8.48 8.71 -11.88
C THR A 35 -9.33 9.08 -13.10
N LEU A 36 -9.97 8.08 -13.72
CA LEU A 36 -10.89 8.30 -14.84
C LEU A 36 -12.10 9.15 -14.42
N MET A 37 -12.70 8.86 -13.26
CA MET A 37 -13.85 9.62 -12.75
C MET A 37 -13.50 11.04 -12.36
N THR A 38 -12.33 11.25 -11.75
CA THR A 38 -11.80 12.60 -11.46
C THR A 38 -11.66 13.41 -12.74
N PHE A 39 -11.07 12.81 -13.77
CA PHE A 39 -10.83 13.48 -15.04
C PHE A 39 -12.14 13.89 -15.72
N LEU A 40 -13.17 13.04 -15.62
CA LEU A 40 -14.50 13.33 -16.19
C LEU A 40 -15.32 14.36 -15.40
N PHE A 41 -15.33 14.30 -14.07
CA PHE A 41 -16.30 15.05 -13.25
C PHE A 41 -15.73 16.23 -12.45
N PHE A 42 -14.53 16.10 -11.88
CA PHE A 42 -13.98 17.06 -10.91
C PHE A 42 -12.80 17.89 -11.46
N GLY A 43 -12.23 17.46 -12.58
CA GLY A 43 -11.04 18.06 -13.17
C GLY A 43 -9.74 17.69 -12.43
N PRO A 44 -8.58 17.76 -13.12
CA PRO A 44 -7.31 17.32 -12.55
C PRO A 44 -6.82 18.21 -11.40
N THR A 45 -7.15 19.50 -11.42
CA THR A 45 -6.65 20.50 -10.47
C THR A 45 -7.06 20.19 -9.03
N LEU A 46 -8.32 19.81 -8.79
CA LEU A 46 -8.80 19.50 -7.43
C LEU A 46 -8.12 18.25 -6.87
N SER A 47 -7.94 17.21 -7.67
CA SER A 47 -7.30 15.98 -7.21
C SER A 47 -5.81 16.15 -6.96
N ILE A 48 -5.10 16.96 -7.76
CA ILE A 48 -3.70 17.31 -7.50
C ILE A 48 -3.61 18.10 -6.19
N PHE A 49 -4.49 19.07 -5.99
CA PHE A 49 -4.50 19.89 -4.77
C PHE A 49 -4.79 19.05 -3.51
N LEU A 50 -5.79 18.17 -3.56
CA LEU A 50 -6.09 17.25 -2.46
C LEU A 50 -4.97 16.24 -2.21
N THR A 51 -4.35 15.71 -3.27
CA THR A 51 -3.18 14.82 -3.13
C THR A 51 -2.04 15.56 -2.42
N GLY A 52 -1.79 16.82 -2.78
CA GLY A 52 -0.77 17.67 -2.15
C GLY A 52 -1.05 17.91 -0.67
N ILE A 53 -2.27 18.34 -0.33
CA ILE A 53 -2.69 18.54 1.08
C ILE A 53 -2.59 17.22 1.85
N GLY A 54 -3.06 16.12 1.27
CA GLY A 54 -2.93 14.78 1.84
C GLY A 54 -1.47 14.42 2.10
N GLY A 55 -0.58 14.71 1.16
CA GLY A 55 0.87 14.52 1.31
C GLY A 55 1.46 15.30 2.48
N ILE A 56 1.12 16.58 2.61
CA ILE A 56 1.62 17.45 3.68
C ILE A 56 1.13 16.94 5.04
N ILE A 57 -0.17 16.65 5.17
CA ILE A 57 -0.75 16.08 6.41
C ILE A 57 -0.12 14.71 6.71
N GLY A 58 0.13 13.92 5.66
CA GLY A 58 0.78 12.62 5.70
C GLY A 58 2.18 12.68 6.28
N SER A 59 2.91 13.72 5.90
CA SER A 59 4.27 14.01 6.35
C SER A 59 4.29 14.54 7.79
N ILE A 60 3.34 15.39 8.18
CA ILE A 60 3.31 15.97 9.54
C ILE A 60 2.88 14.94 10.60
N MET A 61 1.94 14.03 10.30
CA MET A 61 1.40 13.07 11.29
C MET A 61 1.53 11.59 10.88
N PRO A 62 2.74 11.08 10.61
CA PRO A 62 2.94 9.70 10.13
C PRO A 62 2.53 8.65 11.17
N GLY A 63 2.68 8.95 12.46
CA GLY A 63 2.36 8.02 13.56
C GLY A 63 0.86 7.73 13.69
N LYS A 64 0.02 8.77 13.62
CA LYS A 64 -1.45 8.61 13.70
C LYS A 64 -1.99 7.86 12.48
N ILE A 65 -1.47 8.18 11.30
CA ILE A 65 -1.85 7.55 10.04
C ILE A 65 -1.43 6.07 10.02
N LYS A 66 -0.24 5.72 10.53
CA LYS A 66 0.19 4.32 10.66
C LYS A 66 -0.74 3.51 11.55
N LYS A 67 -1.16 4.09 12.69
CA LYS A 67 -2.08 3.42 13.62
C LYS A 67 -3.48 3.28 13.02
N ALA A 68 -3.96 4.29 12.30
CA ALA A 68 -5.26 4.26 11.62
C ALA A 68 -5.28 3.24 10.48
N ILE A 69 -4.31 3.27 9.58
CA ILE A 69 -4.18 2.32 8.46
C ILE A 69 -3.99 0.90 9.01
N GLY A 70 -3.10 0.71 9.98
CA GLY A 70 -2.87 -0.60 10.60
C GLY A 70 -4.14 -1.17 11.26
N SER A 71 -4.90 -0.33 11.96
CA SER A 71 -6.17 -0.75 12.57
C SER A 71 -7.24 -1.05 11.51
N CYS A 72 -7.30 -0.27 10.43
CA CYS A 72 -8.22 -0.49 9.33
C CYS A 72 -7.91 -1.80 8.59
N PHE A 73 -6.64 -2.05 8.27
CA PHE A 73 -6.21 -3.32 7.67
C PHE A 73 -6.44 -4.50 8.60
N HIS A 74 -6.13 -4.38 9.89
CA HIS A 74 -6.40 -5.44 10.86
C HIS A 74 -7.91 -5.70 10.98
N PHE A 75 -8.74 -4.66 10.91
CA PHE A 75 -10.19 -4.81 10.88
C PHE A 75 -10.65 -5.54 9.62
N VAL A 76 -10.19 -5.13 8.43
CA VAL A 76 -10.55 -5.74 7.15
C VAL A 76 -10.10 -7.20 7.08
N LEU A 77 -8.88 -7.51 7.55
CA LEU A 77 -8.32 -8.87 7.54
C LEU A 77 -8.95 -9.80 8.59
N LYS A 78 -9.53 -9.24 9.67
CA LYS A 78 -10.24 -10.03 10.70
C LYS A 78 -11.64 -10.46 10.25
N GLN A 79 -12.17 -9.88 9.18
CA GLN A 79 -13.51 -10.18 8.69
C GLN A 79 -13.56 -11.44 7.83
N GLU A 80 -14.71 -12.12 7.83
CA GLU A 80 -14.95 -13.26 6.95
C GLU A 80 -14.92 -12.87 5.46
N LYS A 81 -14.62 -13.83 4.58
CA LYS A 81 -14.48 -13.63 3.12
C LYS A 81 -15.68 -12.89 2.49
N LYS A 82 -16.90 -13.13 2.99
CA LYS A 82 -18.13 -12.46 2.52
C LYS A 82 -18.16 -10.98 2.92
N THR A 83 -17.83 -10.67 4.16
CA THR A 83 -17.80 -9.29 4.68
C THR A 83 -16.69 -8.48 4.02
N GLN A 84 -15.55 -9.10 3.74
CA GLN A 84 -14.45 -8.46 3.01
C GLN A 84 -14.87 -8.07 1.58
N LEU A 85 -15.67 -8.91 0.91
CA LEU A 85 -16.24 -8.61 -0.41
C LEU A 85 -17.25 -7.47 -0.34
N ILE A 86 -18.10 -7.44 0.69
CA ILE A 86 -19.04 -6.32 0.94
C ILE A 86 -18.26 -5.01 1.18
N LEU A 87 -17.23 -5.02 2.02
CA LEU A 87 -16.37 -3.86 2.23
C LEU A 87 -15.70 -3.40 0.93
N GLY A 88 -15.27 -4.34 0.10
CA GLY A 88 -14.75 -4.05 -1.23
C GLY A 88 -15.77 -3.29 -2.09
N ILE A 89 -16.99 -3.82 -2.22
CA ILE A 89 -18.05 -3.19 -3.02
C ILE A 89 -18.41 -1.81 -2.47
N VAL A 90 -18.55 -1.67 -1.15
CA VAL A 90 -18.82 -0.37 -0.51
C VAL A 90 -17.68 0.61 -0.80
N GLY A 91 -16.43 0.15 -0.72
CA GLY A 91 -15.26 0.94 -1.10
C GLY A 91 -15.29 1.37 -2.57
N ALA A 92 -15.73 0.49 -3.47
CA ALA A 92 -15.91 0.79 -4.90
C ALA A 92 -16.92 1.92 -5.11
N VAL A 93 -18.09 1.81 -4.46
CA VAL A 93 -19.15 2.82 -4.54
C VAL A 93 -18.65 4.16 -4.00
N ILE A 94 -17.98 4.17 -2.85
CA ILE A 94 -17.39 5.40 -2.29
C ILE A 94 -16.34 5.99 -3.24
N SER A 95 -15.49 5.17 -3.86
CA SER A 95 -14.48 5.63 -4.83
C SER A 95 -15.08 6.25 -6.08
N PHE A 96 -16.28 5.80 -6.46
CA PHE A 96 -17.03 6.33 -7.60
C PHE A 96 -17.64 7.70 -7.28
N PHE A 97 -18.22 7.86 -6.08
CA PHE A 97 -18.86 9.12 -5.69
C PHE A 97 -17.86 10.18 -5.21
N LEU A 98 -16.76 9.77 -4.57
CA LEU A 98 -15.73 10.67 -4.05
C LEU A 98 -14.32 10.31 -4.59
N PRO A 99 -14.06 10.46 -5.90
CA PRO A 99 -12.73 10.31 -6.44
C PRO A 99 -11.65 11.17 -5.75
N PRO A 100 -11.90 12.44 -5.40
CA PRO A 100 -10.89 13.28 -4.73
C PRO A 100 -10.43 12.73 -3.37
N LEU A 101 -11.28 11.95 -2.69
CA LEU A 101 -10.95 11.31 -1.41
C LEU A 101 -9.89 10.22 -1.60
N VAL A 102 -9.96 9.46 -2.71
CA VAL A 102 -8.96 8.44 -3.05
C VAL A 102 -7.59 9.10 -3.26
N PHE A 103 -7.55 10.20 -4.02
CA PHE A 103 -6.35 11.00 -4.24
C PHE A 103 -5.76 11.56 -2.95
N PHE A 104 -6.61 12.01 -2.02
CA PHE A 104 -6.19 12.44 -0.69
C PHE A 104 -5.53 11.31 0.11
N PHE A 105 -6.10 10.11 0.12
CA PHE A 105 -5.51 8.95 0.80
C PHE A 105 -4.18 8.51 0.16
N VAL A 106 -4.07 8.57 -1.17
CA VAL A 106 -2.82 8.31 -1.88
C VAL A 106 -1.76 9.35 -1.49
N GLY A 107 -2.15 10.63 -1.41
CA GLY A 107 -1.31 11.71 -0.90
C GLY A 107 -0.82 11.42 0.52
N LEU A 108 -1.73 11.10 1.44
CA LEU A 108 -1.41 10.75 2.84
C LEU A 108 -0.43 9.57 2.93
N ALA A 109 -0.66 8.53 2.13
CA ALA A 109 0.22 7.35 2.09
C ALA A 109 1.62 7.72 1.57
N SER A 110 1.68 8.54 0.52
CA SER A 110 2.93 9.04 -0.07
C SER A 110 3.73 9.88 0.93
N GLY A 111 3.09 10.87 1.56
CA GLY A 111 3.72 11.75 2.56
C GLY A 111 4.32 10.98 3.74
N ARG A 112 3.66 9.90 4.18
CA ARG A 112 4.23 9.02 5.22
C ARG A 112 5.49 8.29 4.74
N SER A 113 5.51 7.77 3.51
CA SER A 113 6.67 7.03 2.99
C SER A 113 7.91 7.93 2.93
N PHE A 114 7.76 9.20 2.57
CA PHE A 114 8.86 10.17 2.61
C PHE A 114 9.49 10.31 4.00
N VAL A 115 8.68 10.44 5.05
CA VAL A 115 9.18 10.58 6.42
C VAL A 115 9.79 9.28 6.95
N CYS A 116 9.22 8.12 6.58
CA CYS A 116 9.77 6.83 7.00
C CYS A 116 11.14 6.56 6.38
N CYS A 117 11.32 6.88 5.09
CA CYS A 117 12.61 6.77 4.42
C CYS A 117 13.62 7.79 4.97
N HIS A 118 13.19 9.02 5.26
CA HIS A 118 14.05 10.04 5.84
C HIS A 118 14.58 9.64 7.23
N ASN A 119 13.73 9.12 8.11
CA ASN A 119 14.15 8.68 9.45
C ASN A 119 15.01 7.40 9.45
N ASN A 120 14.87 6.52 8.44
CA ASN A 120 15.74 5.35 8.32
C ASN A 120 17.11 5.69 7.73
N SER A 121 17.21 6.71 6.89
CA SER A 121 18.51 7.16 6.36
C SER A 121 19.37 7.85 7.42
N ASN A 122 18.76 8.38 8.50
CA ASN A 122 19.47 8.94 9.65
C ASN A 122 19.84 7.89 10.73
N LYS A 123 19.44 6.63 10.52
CA LYS A 123 19.91 5.48 11.31
C LYS A 123 20.92 4.70 10.48
N GLU A 124 22.07 5.31 10.25
CA GLU A 124 23.24 4.56 9.80
C GLU A 124 23.59 3.51 10.87
N PRO A 125 23.94 2.27 10.50
CA PRO A 125 24.27 1.23 11.47
C PRO A 125 25.54 1.65 12.22
N SER A 126 25.45 1.89 13.53
CA SER A 126 26.64 1.83 14.36
C SER A 126 27.13 0.39 14.33
N ASN A 127 28.27 0.18 13.67
CA ASN A 127 29.05 -1.04 13.75
C ASN A 127 29.39 -1.33 15.22
N ASP A 128 28.56 -2.14 15.89
CA ASP A 128 28.98 -2.93 17.04
C ASP A 128 29.35 -4.34 16.51
N ASP A 129 30.45 -4.39 15.75
CA ASP A 129 31.22 -5.63 15.58
C ASP A 129 32.14 -5.79 16.80
N SER A 130 31.53 -6.07 17.94
CA SER A 130 32.20 -6.71 19.07
C SER A 130 31.77 -8.16 19.10
N ASN A 131 32.33 -8.98 18.21
CA ASN A 131 32.36 -10.42 18.43
C ASN A 131 33.79 -10.81 18.76
N ASP A 132 34.03 -10.78 20.07
CA ASP A 132 34.95 -11.61 20.82
C ASP A 132 34.75 -13.10 20.45
N ASP A 133 35.68 -13.95 20.88
CA ASP A 133 35.67 -15.41 20.70
C ASP A 133 36.38 -15.94 19.43
N ASN A 134 37.69 -15.72 19.35
CA ASN A 134 38.60 -16.77 18.85
C ASN A 134 39.68 -17.06 19.89
N LYS A 135 39.30 -17.88 20.87
CA LYS A 135 40.19 -18.55 21.83
C LYS A 135 40.67 -19.88 21.24
N PRO A 136 41.96 -20.07 20.94
CA PRO A 136 42.62 -21.37 21.06
C PRO A 136 43.32 -21.42 22.44
N PRO A 137 43.12 -22.45 23.26
CA PRO A 137 43.81 -23.75 23.09
C PRO A 137 42.83 -24.92 23.37
N GLU A 138 43.06 -26.17 22.97
CA GLU A 138 44.17 -27.08 23.28
C GLU A 138 44.31 -28.16 22.19
#